data_AF-A0A975N8M1-F1
#
_entry.id   AF-A0A975N8M1-F1
#
_cell.length_a   1.000
_cell.length_b   1.000
_cell.length_c   1.000
_cell.angle_alpha   90.00
_cell.angle_beta   90.00
_cell.angle_gamma   90.00
#
_symmetry.space_group_name_H-M   'P 1'
#
loop_
_entity.id
_entity.type
_entity.pdbx_description
1 polymer ?
#
loop_
_entity_poly.entity_id
_entity_poly.type
_entity_poly.pdbx_seq_one_letter_code
_entity_poly.pdbx_strand_id
1 'polypeptide(L)'
;MALLTAEFATEQALERLRLAVKTGRSAEVVQWAQVAATAVHEIADVADIPDPDADTVVRIQNRVTDCLDSMTQADRDGDTEGTLYRGDLVGDAAANFAVFLKEHTIR
;
A
#
# COMPACT_ATOMS: atom_id res chain seq x y z
N MET A 1 -15.56 1.37 -13.56
CA MET A 1 -14.52 0.45 -14.13
C MET A 1 -13.16 0.71 -13.50
N ALA A 2 -12.66 1.96 -13.47
CA ALA A 2 -11.36 2.29 -12.87
C ALA A 2 -11.20 1.83 -11.41
N LEU A 3 -12.19 2.10 -10.55
CA LEU A 3 -12.15 1.70 -9.13
C LEU A 3 -11.94 0.19 -8.94
N LEU A 4 -12.73 -0.65 -9.63
CA LEU A 4 -12.62 -2.10 -9.53
C LEU A 4 -11.26 -2.63 -10.04
N THR A 5 -10.68 -1.99 -11.05
CA THR A 5 -9.35 -2.33 -11.56
C THR A 5 -8.27 -2.01 -10.53
N ALA A 6 -8.35 -0.86 -9.87
CA ALA A 6 -7.42 -0.46 -8.82
C ALA A 6 -7.57 -1.31 -7.54
N GLU A 7 -8.80 -1.65 -7.14
CA GLU A 7 -9.09 -2.61 -6.06
C GLU A 7 -8.43 -3.97 -6.34
N PHE A 8 -8.65 -4.55 -7.53
CA PHE A 8 -8.04 -5.81 -7.91
C PHE A 8 -6.51 -5.74 -7.96
N ALA A 9 -5.95 -4.67 -8.53
CA ALA A 9 -4.50 -4.47 -8.58
C ALA A 9 -3.88 -4.40 -7.17
N THR A 10 -4.56 -3.72 -6.24
CA THR A 10 -4.14 -3.62 -4.83
C THR A 10 -4.14 -5.01 -4.18
N GLU A 11 -5.20 -5.80 -4.34
CA GLU A 11 -5.28 -7.16 -3.79
C GLU A 11 -4.15 -8.07 -4.33
N GLN A 12 -3.92 -8.04 -5.65
CA GLN A 12 -2.85 -8.81 -6.28
C GLN A 12 -1.46 -8.39 -5.78
N ALA A 13 -1.22 -7.07 -5.64
CA ALA A 13 0.05 -6.55 -5.15
C ALA A 13 0.30 -6.97 -3.70
N LEU A 14 -0.72 -6.91 -2.84
CA LEU A 14 -0.63 -7.34 -1.44
C LEU A 14 -0.35 -8.84 -1.31
N GLU A 15 -0.98 -9.67 -2.14
CA GLU A 15 -0.72 -11.11 -2.14
C GLU A 15 0.75 -11.42 -2.54
N ARG A 16 1.24 -10.75 -3.59
CA ARG A 16 2.61 -10.91 -4.06
C ARG A 16 3.64 -10.38 -3.07
N LEU A 17 3.36 -9.25 -2.43
CA LEU A 17 4.18 -8.68 -1.37
C LEU A 17 4.32 -9.65 -0.20
N ARG A 18 3.22 -10.18 0.32
CA ARG A 18 3.23 -11.18 1.40
C ARG A 18 4.03 -12.43 1.04
N LEU A 19 3.90 -12.90 -0.20
CA LEU A 19 4.71 -14.01 -0.69
C LEU A 19 6.21 -13.64 -0.73
N ALA A 20 6.56 -12.45 -1.20
CA ALA A 20 7.94 -11.97 -1.26
C ALA A 20 8.56 -11.84 0.14
N VAL A 21 7.82 -11.28 1.11
CA VAL A 21 8.22 -11.21 2.53
C VAL A 21 8.46 -12.61 3.09
N LYS A 22 7.49 -13.52 2.93
CA LYS A 22 7.58 -14.91 3.42
C LYS A 22 8.76 -15.69 2.82
N THR A 23 9.14 -15.36 1.59
CA THR A 23 10.22 -16.04 0.86
C THR A 23 11.56 -15.31 0.95
N GLY A 24 11.65 -14.19 1.68
CA GLY A 24 12.89 -13.44 1.87
C GLY A 24 13.40 -12.72 0.62
N ARG A 25 12.55 -12.48 -0.38
CA ARG A 25 12.95 -11.90 -1.67
C ARG A 25 12.87 -10.37 -1.64
N SER A 26 13.88 -9.72 -1.05
CA SER A 26 13.87 -8.26 -0.79
C SER A 26 13.61 -7.39 -2.02
N ALA A 27 14.22 -7.69 -3.17
CA ALA A 27 13.96 -6.95 -4.40
C ALA A 27 12.47 -7.02 -4.83
N GLU A 28 11.85 -8.19 -4.66
CA GLU A 28 10.41 -8.34 -4.93
C GLU A 28 9.55 -7.66 -3.87
N VAL A 29 10.00 -7.59 -2.62
CA VAL A 29 9.32 -6.81 -1.57
C VAL A 29 9.25 -5.35 -1.96
N VAL A 30 10.37 -4.75 -2.37
CA VAL A 30 10.40 -3.35 -2.81
C VAL A 30 9.45 -3.12 -3.98
N GLN A 31 9.53 -3.98 -4.99
CA GLN A 31 8.65 -3.90 -6.16
C GLN A 31 7.17 -3.97 -5.77
N TRP A 32 6.75 -5.00 -5.04
CA TRP A 32 5.34 -5.22 -4.74
C TRP A 32 4.79 -4.23 -3.71
N ALA A 33 5.63 -3.71 -2.81
CA ALA A 33 5.26 -2.62 -1.90
C ALA A 33 4.97 -1.32 -2.66
N GLN A 34 5.80 -0.97 -3.65
CA GLN A 34 5.55 0.19 -4.52
C GLN A 34 4.25 0.04 -5.33
N VAL A 35 4.00 -1.16 -5.86
CA VAL A 35 2.76 -1.44 -6.61
C VAL A 35 1.55 -1.34 -5.68
N ALA A 36 1.60 -1.90 -4.48
CA ALA A 36 0.49 -1.84 -3.52
C ALA A 36 0.18 -0.40 -3.08
N ALA A 37 1.22 0.38 -2.77
CA ALA A 37 1.07 1.79 -2.38
C ALA A 37 0.50 2.64 -3.53
N THR A 38 1.00 2.45 -4.76
CA THR A 38 0.48 3.16 -5.93
C THR A 38 -0.98 2.81 -6.19
N ALA A 39 -1.30 1.53 -6.22
CA ALA A 39 -2.65 1.06 -6.53
C ALA A 39 -3.68 1.57 -5.50
N VAL A 40 -3.33 1.57 -4.21
CA VAL A 40 -4.27 2.08 -3.19
C VAL A 40 -4.44 3.60 -3.23
N HIS A 41 -3.40 4.35 -3.62
CA HIS A 41 -3.54 5.79 -3.86
C HIS A 41 -4.41 6.08 -5.09
N GLU A 42 -4.28 5.28 -6.15
CA GLU A 42 -5.17 5.37 -7.31
C GLU A 42 -6.64 5.10 -6.94
N ILE A 43 -6.92 4.16 -6.04
CA ILE A 43 -8.29 3.95 -5.50
C ILE A 43 -8.77 5.24 -4.84
N ALA A 44 -7.96 5.85 -3.99
CA ALA A 44 -8.32 7.07 -3.26
C ALA A 44 -8.60 8.25 -4.19
N ASP A 45 -7.85 8.38 -5.28
CA ASP A 45 -8.00 9.47 -6.26
C ASP A 45 -9.30 9.34 -7.08
N VAL A 46 -9.81 8.12 -7.27
CA VAL A 46 -11.02 7.86 -8.07
C VAL A 46 -12.24 7.51 -7.24
N ALA A 47 -12.08 7.32 -5.92
CA ALA A 47 -13.16 7.05 -5.00
C ALA A 47 -13.97 8.32 -4.71
N ASP A 48 -15.30 8.20 -4.75
CA ASP A 48 -16.19 9.27 -4.29
C ASP A 48 -16.28 9.21 -2.76
N ILE A 49 -15.34 9.90 -2.11
CA ILE A 49 -15.22 9.96 -0.66
C ILE A 49 -15.97 11.20 -0.13
N PRO A 50 -16.86 11.05 0.86
CA PRO A 50 -17.49 12.18 1.52
C PRO A 50 -16.47 13.16 2.13
N ASP A 51 -16.70 14.46 2.00
CA ASP A 51 -15.90 15.53 2.63
C ASP A 51 -15.49 15.30 4.10
N PRO A 52 -16.36 14.79 5.03
CA PRO A 52 -15.93 14.55 6.41
C PRO A 52 -14.78 13.54 6.55
N ASP A 53 -14.54 12.70 5.54
CA ASP A 53 -13.52 11.66 5.55
C ASP A 53 -12.25 12.07 4.79
N ALA A 54 -12.26 13.21 4.07
CA ALA A 54 -11.15 13.67 3.24
C ALA A 54 -9.84 13.86 4.06
N ASP A 55 -9.91 14.48 5.24
CA ASP A 55 -8.75 14.63 6.14
C ASP A 55 -8.21 13.28 6.64
N THR A 56 -9.09 12.29 6.77
CA THR A 56 -8.70 10.93 7.17
C THR A 56 -8.01 10.21 6.01
N VAL A 57 -8.52 10.34 4.78
CA VAL A 57 -7.87 9.85 3.56
C VAL A 57 -6.44 10.39 3.46
N VAL A 58 -6.24 11.70 3.55
CA VAL A 58 -4.91 12.31 3.46
C VAL A 58 -3.96 11.79 4.54
N ARG A 59 -4.45 11.63 5.79
CA ARG A 59 -3.63 11.07 6.87
C ARG A 59 -3.22 9.62 6.62
N ILE A 60 -4.12 8.79 6.11
CA ILE A 60 -3.80 7.39 5.79
C ILE A 60 -2.86 7.31 4.58
N GLN A 61 -3.07 8.13 3.54
CA GLN A 61 -2.19 8.24 2.38
C GLN A 61 -0.75 8.59 2.78
N ASN A 62 -0.60 9.60 3.64
CA ASN A 62 0.70 9.99 4.19
C ASN A 62 1.33 8.82 4.96
N ARG A 63 0.54 8.06 5.73
CA ARG A 63 1.06 6.93 6.49
C ARG A 63 1.58 5.80 5.60
N VAL A 64 0.88 5.47 4.51
CA VAL A 64 1.35 4.50 3.51
C VAL A 64 2.66 4.97 2.89
N THR A 65 2.75 6.27 2.57
CA THR A 65 3.94 6.89 1.98
C THR A 65 5.13 6.85 2.96
N ASP A 66 4.93 7.20 4.23
CA ASP A 66 5.96 7.11 5.27
C ASP A 66 6.52 5.69 5.43
N CYS A 67 5.63 4.68 5.39
CA CYS A 67 6.02 3.28 5.43
C CYS A 67 6.87 2.90 4.22
N LEU A 68 6.46 3.34 3.03
CA LEU A 68 7.18 3.06 1.77
C LEU A 68 8.55 3.74 1.75
N ASP A 69 8.64 4.99 2.21
CA ASP A 69 9.91 5.73 2.28
C ASP A 69 10.87 5.09 3.26
N SER A 70 10.39 4.68 4.44
CA SER A 70 11.18 3.96 5.44
C SER A 70 11.72 2.62 4.90
N MET A 71 10.89 1.85 4.20
CA MET A 71 11.31 0.61 3.55
C MET A 71 12.35 0.88 2.44
N THR A 72 12.10 1.86 1.59
CA THR A 72 13.01 2.25 0.50
C THR A 72 14.36 2.71 1.04
N GLN A 73 14.38 3.39 2.19
CA GLN A 73 15.62 3.75 2.84
C GLN A 73 16.40 2.52 3.32
N ALA A 74 15.73 1.53 3.95
CA ALA A 74 16.38 0.28 4.35
C ALA A 74 16.99 -0.48 3.15
N ASP A 75 16.29 -0.50 2.01
CA ASP A 75 16.79 -1.11 0.77
C ASP A 75 18.06 -0.39 0.26
N ARG A 76 18.04 0.95 0.24
CA ARG A 76 19.20 1.77 -0.13
C ARG A 76 20.40 1.54 0.80
N ASP A 77 20.14 1.33 2.08
CA ASP A 77 21.17 1.06 3.08
C ASP A 77 21.69 -0.40 3.03
N GLY A 78 21.11 -1.24 2.18
CA GLY A 78 21.42 -2.67 2.10
C GLY A 78 20.89 -3.50 3.27
N ASP A 79 20.03 -2.92 4.10
CA ASP A 79 19.37 -3.57 5.25
C ASP A 79 18.25 -4.49 4.75
N THR A 80 18.63 -5.71 4.38
CA THR A 80 17.72 -6.72 3.83
C THR A 80 16.64 -7.14 4.83
N GLU A 81 17.01 -7.32 6.11
CA GLU A 81 16.06 -7.69 7.17
C GLU A 81 15.09 -6.54 7.44
N GLY A 82 15.60 -5.31 7.53
CA GLY A 82 14.79 -4.11 7.68
C GLY A 82 13.89 -3.84 6.48
N THR A 83 14.30 -4.20 5.27
CA THR A 83 13.48 -4.14 4.06
C THR A 83 12.32 -5.12 4.13
N LEU A 84 12.57 -6.36 4.55
CA LEU A 84 11.52 -7.38 4.72
C LEU A 84 10.49 -6.96 5.77
N TYR A 85 10.96 -6.55 6.95
CA TYR A 85 10.11 -6.11 8.05
C TYR A 85 9.26 -4.90 7.65
N ARG A 86 9.88 -3.87 7.05
CA ARG A 86 9.16 -2.67 6.63
C ARG A 86 8.26 -2.90 5.43
N GLY A 87 8.59 -3.86 4.55
CA GLY A 87 7.72 -4.29 3.46
C GLY A 87 6.40 -4.86 3.96
N ASP A 88 6.42 -5.63 5.05
CA ASP A 88 5.19 -6.12 5.71
C ASP A 88 4.35 -4.94 6.24
N LEU A 89 4.99 -3.93 6.86
CA LEU A 89 4.31 -2.71 7.31
C LEU A 89 3.68 -1.90 6.17
N VAL A 90 4.32 -1.82 5.01
CA VAL A 90 3.71 -1.20 3.82
C VAL A 90 2.47 -1.97 3.40
N GLY A 91 2.56 -3.31 3.39
CA GLY A 91 1.44 -4.19 3.07
C GLY A 91 0.25 -3.97 4.00
N ASP A 92 0.49 -3.91 5.32
CA ASP A 92 -0.56 -3.65 6.30
C ASP A 92 -1.17 -2.26 6.17
N ALA A 93 -0.33 -1.22 5.95
CA ALA A 93 -0.82 0.14 5.74
C ALA A 93 -1.71 0.23 4.49
N ALA A 94 -1.27 -0.33 3.37
CA ALA A 94 -2.03 -0.34 2.12
C ALA A 94 -3.31 -1.17 2.24
N ALA A 95 -3.28 -2.34 2.90
CA ALA A 95 -4.47 -3.15 3.12
C ALA A 95 -5.52 -2.43 4.00
N ASN A 96 -5.08 -1.80 5.09
CA ASN A 96 -5.97 -1.03 5.97
C ASN A 96 -6.57 0.16 5.22
N PHE A 97 -5.79 0.83 4.38
CA PHE A 97 -6.30 1.93 3.57
C PHE A 97 -7.33 1.48 2.54
N ALA A 98 -7.07 0.36 1.85
CA ALA A 98 -8.02 -0.22 0.91
C ALA A 98 -9.35 -0.61 1.59
N VAL A 99 -9.31 -1.16 2.82
CA VAL A 99 -10.51 -1.44 3.62
C VAL A 99 -11.25 -0.16 3.96
N PHE A 100 -10.54 0.87 4.44
CA PHE A 100 -11.15 2.17 4.74
C PHE A 100 -11.87 2.75 3.52
N LEU A 101 -11.20 2.81 2.36
CA LEU A 101 -11.78 3.31 1.11
C LEU A 101 -13.02 2.51 0.72
N LYS A 102 -12.98 1.18 0.83
CA LYS A 102 -14.12 0.31 0.51
C LYS A 102 -15.34 0.57 1.40
N GLU A 103 -15.12 0.91 2.66
CA GLU A 103 -16.19 1.19 3.63
C GLU A 103 -16.79 2.60 3.47
N HIS A 104 -16.02 3.54 2.93
CA HIS A 104 -16.39 4.98 2.90
C HIS A 104 -16.63 5.52 1.48
N THR A 105 -16.40 4.73 0.43
CA THR A 105 -16.74 5.11 -0.95
C THR A 105 -18.24 4.97 -1.20
N ILE A 106 -18.86 6.01 -1.75
CA ILE A 106 -20.25 5.96 -2.21
C ILE A 106 -20.31 5.09 -3.48
N ARG A 107 -21.11 4.02 -3.46
CA ARG A 107 -21.29 3.08 -4.59
C ARG A 107 -22.64 3.22 -5.27
#